data_AF-A0A401RYN3-F1
#
_entry.id   AF-A0A401RYN3-F1
#
_cell.length_a   1.000
_cell.length_b   1.000
_cell.length_c   1.000
_cell.angle_alpha   90.00
_cell.angle_beta   90.00
_cell.angle_gamma   90.00
#
_symmetry.space_group_name_H-M   'P 1'
#
loop_
_entity.id
_entity.type
_entity.pdbx_description
1 polymer ?
#
loop_
_entity_poly.entity_id
_entity_poly.type
_entity_poly.pdbx_seq_one_letter_code
_entity_poly.pdbx_strand_id
1 'polypeptide(L)'
;MTSCLPCPGGFNCEKHHHPKPCGLGKYALNGTKSCEDCPRGHYCPYEANIQPIPCAPGYYANNHGQAECKKCNRGEYCKNPASDPVLCPVGKHCVTSGLTAPQACPFGTYADTEGNAQCALCPAGYSCIDPSLSPELCKRGSYSPVGEIYCQPCPSGTYSNQTGGTICSICPAGFFCSDPALDPRICTRGSFSSLGSIFCTSCPLGTYSKDSFTERCVFCPAGYACPDPKDG
;
A
#
# COMPACT_ATOMS: atom_id res chain seq x y z
N MET A 1 -46.01 -3.45 -60.21
CA MET A 1 -45.59 -4.05 -58.92
C MET A 1 -44.73 -3.04 -58.20
N THR A 2 -45.29 -2.32 -57.23
CA THR A 2 -44.51 -1.39 -56.39
C THR A 2 -43.98 -2.22 -55.23
N SER A 3 -42.77 -2.77 -55.35
CA SER A 3 -42.13 -3.46 -54.23
C SER A 3 -41.72 -2.41 -53.20
N CYS A 4 -42.33 -2.44 -52.02
CA CYS A 4 -41.81 -1.70 -50.88
C CYS A 4 -40.48 -2.34 -50.48
N LEU A 5 -39.36 -1.69 -50.80
CA LEU A 5 -38.08 -2.11 -50.25
C LEU A 5 -38.08 -1.90 -48.73
N PRO A 6 -37.49 -2.82 -47.95
CA PRO A 6 -37.31 -2.63 -46.51
C PRO A 6 -36.41 -1.41 -46.25
N CYS A 7 -36.67 -0.71 -45.13
CA CYS A 7 -35.83 0.40 -44.71
C CYS A 7 -34.39 -0.10 -44.45
N PRO A 8 -33.36 0.49 -45.08
CA PRO A 8 -31.98 0.07 -44.86
C PRO A 8 -31.57 0.27 -43.40
N GLY A 9 -30.79 -0.67 -42.86
CA GLY A 9 -30.21 -0.52 -41.53
C GLY A 9 -29.36 0.75 -41.41
N GLY A 10 -29.42 1.41 -40.25
CA GLY A 10 -28.79 2.69 -39.98
C GLY A 10 -29.59 3.92 -40.43
N PHE A 11 -30.81 3.74 -40.96
CA PHE A 11 -31.65 4.83 -41.45
C PHE A 11 -33.06 4.82 -40.84
N ASN A 12 -33.66 6.00 -40.72
CA ASN A 12 -35.05 6.22 -40.34
C ASN A 12 -35.92 6.39 -41.60
N CYS A 13 -37.08 5.73 -41.63
CA CYS A 13 -38.06 5.76 -42.72
C CYS A 13 -39.51 6.07 -42.27
N GLU A 14 -39.76 6.53 -41.04
CA GLU A 14 -41.14 6.70 -40.52
C GLU A 14 -42.00 7.71 -41.28
N LYS A 15 -41.40 8.75 -41.90
CA LYS A 15 -42.14 9.82 -42.62
C LYS A 15 -41.44 10.34 -43.88
N HIS A 16 -40.43 9.64 -44.39
CA HIS A 16 -39.60 10.15 -45.50
C HIS A 16 -39.64 9.25 -46.74
N HIS A 17 -39.75 9.87 -47.92
CA HIS A 17 -39.53 9.20 -49.21
C HIS A 17 -38.05 8.84 -49.43
N HIS A 18 -37.15 9.28 -48.53
CA HIS A 18 -35.71 9.07 -48.57
C HIS A 18 -35.22 8.66 -47.18
N PRO A 19 -34.53 7.51 -47.03
CA PRO A 19 -33.96 7.09 -45.75
C PRO A 19 -33.01 8.16 -45.19
N LYS A 20 -33.20 8.58 -43.93
CA LYS A 20 -32.30 9.54 -43.25
C LYS A 20 -31.38 8.80 -42.27
N PRO A 21 -30.05 9.03 -42.30
CA PRO A 21 -29.15 8.39 -41.34
C PRO A 21 -29.52 8.73 -39.90
N CYS A 22 -29.34 7.77 -39.00
CA CYS A 22 -29.71 7.90 -37.60
C CYS A 22 -28.88 8.91 -36.81
N GLY A 23 -27.66 9.20 -37.26
CA GLY A 23 -26.72 10.05 -36.54
C GLY A 23 -25.85 9.27 -35.54
N LEU A 24 -24.78 9.91 -35.08
CA LEU A 24 -23.91 9.35 -34.04
C LEU A 24 -24.69 8.97 -32.78
N GLY A 25 -24.25 7.91 -32.11
CA GLY A 25 -24.88 7.44 -30.88
C GLY A 25 -26.19 6.71 -31.10
N LYS A 26 -26.66 6.52 -32.33
CA LYS A 26 -27.89 5.77 -32.63
C LYS A 26 -27.64 4.64 -33.63
N TYR A 27 -28.53 3.65 -33.63
CA TYR A 27 -28.51 2.55 -34.59
C TYR A 27 -29.93 2.22 -35.09
N ALA A 28 -30.01 1.50 -36.20
CA ALA A 28 -31.27 0.93 -36.70
C ALA A 28 -30.99 -0.41 -37.38
N LEU A 29 -31.59 -1.49 -36.88
CA LEU A 29 -31.47 -2.82 -37.52
C LEU A 29 -32.16 -2.82 -38.88
N ASN A 30 -31.73 -3.71 -39.78
CA ASN A 30 -32.33 -3.81 -41.10
C ASN A 30 -33.84 -4.11 -41.01
N GLY A 31 -34.67 -3.33 -41.72
CA GLY A 31 -36.13 -3.45 -41.68
C GLY A 31 -36.83 -2.70 -40.54
N THR A 32 -36.10 -2.07 -39.62
CA THR A 32 -36.68 -1.14 -38.63
C THR A 32 -36.97 0.21 -39.28
N LYS A 33 -37.99 0.92 -38.78
CA LYS A 33 -38.38 2.24 -39.35
C LYS A 33 -37.82 3.41 -38.56
N SER A 34 -37.36 3.19 -37.33
CA SER A 34 -36.93 4.19 -36.37
C SER A 34 -35.52 3.91 -35.85
N CYS A 35 -34.85 4.96 -35.39
CA CYS A 35 -33.53 4.87 -34.79
C CYS A 35 -33.65 4.71 -33.27
N GLU A 36 -32.83 3.82 -32.73
CA GLU A 36 -32.70 3.59 -31.29
C GLU A 36 -31.37 4.16 -30.77
N ASP A 37 -31.35 4.62 -29.53
CA ASP A 37 -30.12 5.04 -28.89
C ASP A 37 -29.22 3.83 -28.63
N CYS A 38 -27.92 3.98 -28.88
CA CYS A 38 -26.94 2.94 -28.62
C CYS A 38 -27.07 2.50 -27.14
N PRO A 39 -27.26 1.20 -26.85
CA PRO A 39 -27.41 0.72 -25.48
C PRO A 39 -26.11 0.88 -24.70
N ARG A 40 -26.23 0.92 -23.36
CA ARG A 40 -25.06 0.91 -22.47
C ARG A 40 -24.14 -0.28 -22.78
N GLY A 41 -22.84 -0.08 -22.59
CA GLY A 41 -21.79 -1.03 -22.92
C GLY A 41 -21.49 -1.14 -24.42
N HIS A 42 -22.15 -0.33 -25.25
CA HIS A 42 -21.92 -0.25 -26.69
C HIS A 42 -21.73 1.21 -27.12
N TYR A 43 -21.16 1.38 -28.30
CA TYR A 43 -20.98 2.67 -28.95
C TYR A 43 -21.36 2.59 -30.42
N CYS A 44 -21.77 3.75 -30.95
CA CYS A 44 -22.26 3.90 -32.30
C CYS A 44 -21.52 5.07 -32.99
N PRO A 45 -20.33 4.82 -33.60
CA PRO A 45 -19.40 5.86 -34.08
C PRO A 45 -19.70 6.40 -35.49
N TYR A 46 -20.71 5.88 -36.17
CA TYR A 46 -21.04 6.16 -37.56
C TYR A 46 -22.47 6.71 -37.63
N GLU A 47 -22.70 7.63 -38.57
CA GLU A 47 -24.01 8.23 -38.84
C GLU A 47 -25.09 7.21 -39.24
N ALA A 48 -24.70 6.06 -39.77
CA ALA A 48 -25.59 4.99 -40.22
C ALA A 48 -25.20 3.63 -39.60
N ASN A 49 -25.17 3.56 -38.27
CA ASN A 49 -24.93 2.28 -37.59
C ASN A 49 -26.12 1.33 -37.75
N ILE A 50 -25.83 0.14 -38.29
CA ILE A 50 -26.83 -0.92 -38.41
C ILE A 50 -27.05 -1.59 -37.04
N GLN A 51 -25.97 -1.79 -36.29
CA GLN A 51 -26.00 -2.45 -35.00
C GLN A 51 -25.05 -1.76 -34.01
N PRO A 52 -25.29 -1.85 -32.68
CA PRO A 52 -24.37 -1.34 -31.68
C PRO A 52 -23.05 -2.11 -31.67
N ILE A 53 -21.94 -1.42 -31.41
CA ILE A 53 -20.61 -2.05 -31.30
C ILE A 53 -20.24 -2.16 -29.81
N PRO A 54 -19.93 -3.34 -29.26
CA PRO A 54 -19.60 -3.47 -27.84
C PRO A 54 -18.29 -2.77 -27.49
N CYS A 55 -18.22 -2.21 -26.28
CA CYS A 55 -16.96 -1.68 -25.76
C CYS A 55 -15.95 -2.81 -25.52
N ALA A 56 -14.71 -2.58 -25.93
CA ALA A 56 -13.61 -3.48 -25.64
C ALA A 56 -13.36 -3.56 -24.11
N PRO A 57 -12.77 -4.67 -23.60
CA PRO A 57 -12.37 -4.75 -22.20
C PRO A 57 -11.48 -3.57 -21.78
N GLY A 58 -11.78 -2.98 -20.61
CA GLY A 58 -11.10 -1.77 -20.16
C GLY A 58 -11.72 -0.46 -20.66
N TYR A 59 -12.78 -0.53 -21.46
CA TYR A 59 -13.58 0.60 -21.90
C TYR A 59 -15.02 0.47 -21.43
N TYR A 60 -15.69 1.61 -21.26
CA TYR A 60 -17.06 1.69 -20.81
C TYR A 60 -17.87 2.73 -21.59
N ALA A 61 -19.16 2.44 -21.68
CA ALA A 61 -20.22 3.29 -22.18
C ALA A 61 -21.39 3.18 -21.18
N ASN A 62 -21.36 4.03 -20.15
CA ASN A 62 -22.33 4.03 -19.04
C ASN A 62 -23.68 4.69 -19.36
N ASN A 63 -23.82 5.32 -20.53
CA ASN A 63 -25.01 6.04 -20.94
C ASN A 63 -25.55 5.52 -22.28
N HIS A 64 -26.86 5.68 -22.48
CA HIS A 64 -27.43 5.47 -23.81
C HIS A 64 -26.93 6.55 -24.77
N GLY A 65 -26.91 6.24 -26.06
CA GLY A 65 -26.63 7.26 -27.07
C GLY A 65 -25.15 7.56 -27.27
N GLN A 66 -24.24 6.72 -26.78
CA GLN A 66 -22.81 7.01 -26.85
C GLN A 66 -22.22 6.70 -28.24
N ALA A 67 -21.48 7.66 -28.77
CA ALA A 67 -20.78 7.52 -30.05
C ALA A 67 -19.39 6.89 -29.91
N GLU A 68 -18.85 6.82 -28.69
CA GLU A 68 -17.53 6.27 -28.37
C GLU A 68 -17.55 5.60 -26.99
N CYS A 69 -16.69 4.61 -26.81
CA CYS A 69 -16.40 4.06 -25.48
C CYS A 69 -15.24 4.82 -24.84
N LYS A 70 -15.37 5.12 -23.55
CA LYS A 70 -14.32 5.78 -22.76
C LYS A 70 -13.43 4.73 -22.11
N LYS A 71 -12.11 4.96 -22.09
CA LYS A 71 -11.18 4.07 -21.40
C LYS A 71 -11.24 4.33 -19.89
N CYS A 72 -11.22 3.29 -19.07
CA CYS A 72 -11.06 3.48 -17.62
C CYS A 72 -9.71 4.15 -17.32
N ASN A 73 -9.71 5.12 -16.42
CA ASN A 73 -8.51 5.87 -16.09
C ASN A 73 -7.60 5.08 -15.12
N ARG A 74 -6.37 5.56 -14.98
CA ARG A 74 -5.45 5.06 -13.94
C ARG A 74 -6.05 5.38 -12.57
N GLY A 75 -5.97 4.44 -11.63
CA GLY A 75 -6.68 4.51 -10.35
C GLY A 75 -8.11 3.92 -10.37
N GLU A 76 -8.61 3.52 -11.54
CA GLU A 76 -9.93 2.93 -11.73
C GLU A 76 -9.85 1.65 -12.57
N TYR A 77 -10.92 0.85 -12.54
CA TYR A 77 -11.07 -0.30 -13.42
C TYR A 77 -12.52 -0.49 -13.89
N CYS A 78 -12.65 -1.03 -15.09
CA CYS A 78 -13.92 -1.26 -15.78
C CYS A 78 -14.38 -2.69 -15.50
N LYS A 79 -15.14 -2.91 -14.42
CA LYS A 79 -15.72 -4.22 -14.12
C LYS A 79 -16.80 -4.61 -15.14
N ASN A 80 -17.59 -3.64 -15.57
CA ASN A 80 -18.67 -3.82 -16.55
C ASN A 80 -18.62 -2.65 -17.55
N PRO A 81 -18.60 -2.93 -18.87
CA PRO A 81 -18.60 -1.88 -19.88
C PRO A 81 -19.86 -1.00 -19.87
N ALA A 82 -20.96 -1.43 -19.26
CA ALA A 82 -22.23 -0.69 -19.19
C ALA A 82 -22.38 0.21 -17.95
N SER A 83 -21.38 0.27 -17.06
CA SER A 83 -21.42 1.05 -15.82
C SER A 83 -20.29 2.06 -15.74
N ASP A 84 -20.37 2.97 -14.77
CA ASP A 84 -19.23 3.80 -14.39
C ASP A 84 -18.02 2.96 -13.96
N PRO A 85 -16.78 3.46 -14.17
CA PRO A 85 -15.57 2.88 -13.61
C PRO A 85 -15.66 2.75 -12.10
N VAL A 86 -15.04 1.71 -11.56
CA VAL A 86 -14.94 1.51 -10.12
C VAL A 86 -13.56 2.00 -9.68
N LEU A 87 -13.50 2.80 -8.62
CA LEU A 87 -12.23 3.17 -7.99
C LEU A 87 -11.47 1.90 -7.58
N CYS A 88 -10.14 1.93 -7.67
CA CYS A 88 -9.35 0.82 -7.19
C CYS A 88 -9.60 0.63 -5.69
N PRO A 89 -10.02 -0.56 -5.23
CA PRO A 89 -10.30 -0.77 -3.82
C PRO A 89 -9.01 -0.75 -3.00
N VAL A 90 -9.15 -0.55 -1.69
CA VAL A 90 -8.06 -0.69 -0.72
C VAL A 90 -7.36 -2.06 -0.82
N GLY A 91 -6.07 -2.09 -0.48
CA GLY A 91 -5.21 -3.27 -0.62
C GLY A 91 -4.84 -3.63 -2.06
N LYS A 92 -5.27 -2.80 -3.04
CA LYS A 92 -5.05 -3.00 -4.47
C LYS A 92 -4.59 -1.72 -5.17
N HIS A 93 -4.03 -1.90 -6.35
CA HIS A 93 -3.63 -0.82 -7.24
C HIS A 93 -4.11 -1.01 -8.68
N CYS A 94 -4.30 0.13 -9.36
CA CYS A 94 -4.76 0.20 -10.74
C CYS A 94 -3.76 1.05 -11.54
N VAL A 95 -2.62 0.44 -11.87
CA VAL A 95 -1.41 1.12 -12.39
C VAL A 95 -1.62 1.67 -13.80
N THR A 96 -2.38 0.98 -14.63
CA THR A 96 -2.58 1.37 -16.03
C THR A 96 -4.04 1.72 -16.30
N SER A 97 -4.28 2.65 -17.23
CA SER A 97 -5.62 2.85 -17.79
C SER A 97 -6.13 1.58 -18.49
N GLY A 98 -7.43 1.35 -18.47
CA GLY A 98 -8.09 0.25 -19.17
C GLY A 98 -7.99 -1.11 -18.47
N LEU A 99 -7.82 -1.11 -17.15
CA LEU A 99 -7.91 -2.33 -16.38
C LEU A 99 -9.35 -2.82 -16.30
N THR A 100 -9.53 -4.13 -16.34
CA THR A 100 -10.82 -4.82 -16.10
C THR A 100 -10.94 -5.35 -14.68
N ALA A 101 -9.81 -5.44 -13.97
CA ALA A 101 -9.72 -5.88 -12.60
C ALA A 101 -8.54 -5.17 -11.90
N PRO A 102 -8.66 -4.89 -10.60
CA PRO A 102 -7.58 -4.33 -9.80
C PRO A 102 -6.53 -5.40 -9.44
N GLN A 103 -5.28 -4.99 -9.28
CA GLN A 103 -4.18 -5.89 -8.90
C GLN A 103 -3.86 -5.75 -7.40
N ALA A 104 -3.52 -6.84 -6.72
CA ALA A 104 -3.17 -6.79 -5.30
C ALA A 104 -1.87 -6.00 -5.07
N CYS A 105 -1.78 -5.30 -3.95
CA CYS A 105 -0.53 -4.66 -3.57
C CYS A 105 0.59 -5.70 -3.43
N PRO A 106 1.78 -5.47 -4.03
CA PRO A 106 2.92 -6.35 -3.83
C PRO A 106 3.37 -6.35 -2.37
N PHE A 107 4.10 -7.40 -1.98
CA PHE A 107 4.64 -7.53 -0.63
C PHE A 107 5.44 -6.29 -0.23
N GLY A 108 5.29 -5.85 1.02
CA GLY A 108 5.93 -4.64 1.53
C GLY A 108 5.27 -3.34 1.09
N THR A 109 4.08 -3.39 0.49
CA THR A 109 3.30 -2.20 0.11
C THR A 109 1.85 -2.29 0.57
N TYR A 110 1.19 -1.14 0.65
CA TYR A 110 -0.20 -1.01 1.09
C TYR A 110 -0.95 0.08 0.29
N ALA A 111 -2.26 0.05 0.35
CA ALA A 111 -3.17 1.05 -0.20
C ALA A 111 -4.38 1.16 0.72
N ASP A 112 -4.38 2.13 1.62
CA ASP A 112 -5.40 2.33 2.67
C ASP A 112 -6.58 3.20 2.23
N THR A 113 -6.55 3.68 0.98
CA THR A 113 -7.57 4.52 0.36
C THR A 113 -8.03 3.94 -0.98
N GLU A 114 -9.22 4.31 -1.42
CA GLU A 114 -9.68 3.94 -2.76
C GLU A 114 -9.04 4.83 -3.85
N GLY A 115 -9.07 4.36 -5.09
CA GLY A 115 -8.55 5.10 -6.24
C GLY A 115 -7.04 5.01 -6.40
N ASN A 116 -6.38 4.12 -5.64
CA ASN A 116 -4.93 4.00 -5.68
C ASN A 116 -4.44 3.48 -7.04
N ALA A 117 -3.68 4.32 -7.72
CA ALA A 117 -3.00 3.94 -8.94
C ALA A 117 -1.75 3.11 -8.67
N GLN A 118 -1.16 3.23 -7.49
CA GLN A 118 0.02 2.49 -7.05
C GLN A 118 -0.06 2.31 -5.54
N CYS A 119 0.51 1.23 -5.03
CA CYS A 119 0.61 1.02 -3.59
C CYS A 119 1.79 1.82 -3.03
N ALA A 120 1.65 2.30 -1.80
CA ALA A 120 2.71 2.94 -1.05
C ALA A 120 3.59 1.87 -0.37
N LEU A 121 4.90 2.11 -0.27
CA LEU A 121 5.78 1.23 0.51
C LEU A 121 5.41 1.30 1.99
N CYS A 122 5.50 0.17 2.70
CA CYS A 122 5.37 0.16 4.14
C CYS A 122 6.50 1.01 4.75
N PRO A 123 6.18 2.09 5.47
CA PRO A 123 7.19 3.00 5.97
C PRO A 123 7.99 2.35 7.11
N ALA A 124 9.27 2.72 7.22
CA ALA A 124 10.09 2.27 8.34
C ALA A 124 9.47 2.72 9.67
N GLY A 125 9.53 1.86 10.68
CA GLY A 125 8.89 2.09 11.98
C GLY A 125 7.42 1.69 12.04
N TYR A 126 6.86 1.15 10.96
CA TYR A 126 5.48 0.69 10.91
C TYR A 126 5.37 -0.78 10.49
N SER A 127 4.23 -1.39 10.80
CA SER A 127 3.77 -2.68 10.27
C SER A 127 2.57 -2.48 9.34
N CYS A 128 2.55 -3.24 8.25
CA CYS A 128 1.51 -3.21 7.22
C CYS A 128 0.99 -4.64 6.97
N ILE A 129 0.49 -5.30 8.02
CA ILE A 129 0.02 -6.70 7.96
C ILE A 129 -1.17 -6.83 7.01
N ASP A 130 -2.12 -5.92 7.11
CA ASP A 130 -3.21 -5.78 6.15
C ASP A 130 -2.87 -4.65 5.18
N PRO A 131 -2.66 -4.94 3.88
CA PRO A 131 -2.35 -3.91 2.89
C PRO A 131 -3.52 -2.95 2.62
N SER A 132 -4.71 -3.23 3.16
CA SER A 132 -5.93 -2.43 3.02
C SER A 132 -6.11 -1.40 4.14
N LEU A 133 -5.27 -1.45 5.18
CA LEU A 133 -5.35 -0.59 6.35
C LEU A 133 -4.18 0.39 6.40
N SER A 134 -4.38 1.48 7.14
CA SER A 134 -3.30 2.42 7.45
C SER A 134 -2.21 1.73 8.28
N PRO A 135 -0.92 1.98 8.02
CA PRO A 135 0.18 1.36 8.75
C PRO A 135 0.12 1.62 10.26
N GLU A 136 0.43 0.60 11.05
CA GLU A 136 0.47 0.70 12.52
C GLU A 136 1.89 0.91 13.03
N LEU A 137 2.06 1.79 14.00
CA LEU A 137 3.36 2.14 14.55
C LEU A 137 3.95 0.98 15.36
N CYS A 138 5.23 0.66 15.15
CA CYS A 138 5.89 -0.37 15.96
C CYS A 138 5.89 0.00 17.44
N LYS A 139 5.60 -1.00 18.29
CA LYS A 139 5.66 -0.83 19.74
C LYS A 139 7.11 -0.68 20.20
N ARG A 140 7.27 -0.14 21.41
CA ARG A 140 8.58 -0.09 22.09
C ARG A 140 9.17 -1.50 22.18
N GLY A 141 10.49 -1.59 22.05
CA GLY A 141 11.22 -2.85 22.01
C GLY A 141 11.13 -3.56 20.66
N SER A 142 10.56 -2.92 19.64
CA SER A 142 10.52 -3.43 18.27
C SER A 142 10.91 -2.35 17.26
N TYR A 143 11.28 -2.80 16.07
CA TYR A 143 11.63 -1.96 14.94
C TYR A 143 11.13 -2.55 13.62
N SER A 144 11.06 -1.73 12.58
CA SER A 144 10.74 -2.19 11.22
C SER A 144 11.51 -1.36 10.19
N PRO A 145 12.36 -1.98 9.35
CA PRO A 145 12.90 -1.34 8.15
C PRO A 145 11.81 -1.00 7.12
N VAL A 146 12.15 -0.16 6.12
CA VAL A 146 11.23 0.13 5.01
C VAL A 146 10.91 -1.14 4.21
N GLY A 147 9.64 -1.32 3.86
CA GLY A 147 9.18 -2.46 3.06
C GLY A 147 8.95 -3.76 3.85
N GLU A 148 9.26 -3.80 5.14
CA GLU A 148 8.86 -4.90 6.01
C GLU A 148 7.40 -4.72 6.47
N ILE A 149 6.65 -5.82 6.55
CA ILE A 149 5.23 -5.77 6.94
C ILE A 149 5.01 -6.06 8.43
N TYR A 150 6.05 -6.49 9.15
CA TYR A 150 6.00 -6.84 10.56
C TYR A 150 7.01 -6.04 11.37
N CYS A 151 6.62 -5.60 12.56
CA CYS A 151 7.56 -5.12 13.55
C CYS A 151 8.34 -6.28 14.13
N GLN A 152 9.66 -6.20 14.06
CA GLN A 152 10.59 -7.19 14.58
C GLN A 152 11.04 -6.79 15.99
N PRO A 153 11.15 -7.73 16.95
CA PRO A 153 11.69 -7.42 18.26
C PRO A 153 13.16 -6.99 18.14
N CYS A 154 13.59 -6.09 19.02
CA CYS A 154 14.99 -5.73 19.10
C CYS A 154 15.84 -6.93 19.53
N PRO A 155 16.97 -7.21 18.86
CA PRO A 155 17.88 -8.27 19.28
C PRO A 155 18.47 -7.99 20.68
N SER A 156 18.85 -9.04 21.39
CA SER A 156 19.46 -8.93 22.72
C SER A 156 20.67 -7.99 22.69
N GLY A 157 20.78 -7.14 23.71
CA GLY A 157 21.83 -6.11 23.77
C GLY A 157 21.49 -4.83 22.99
N THR A 158 20.28 -4.73 22.43
CA THR A 158 19.78 -3.50 21.80
C THR A 158 18.43 -3.10 22.38
N TYR A 159 18.01 -1.86 22.13
CA TYR A 159 16.77 -1.32 22.66
C TYR A 159 16.12 -0.33 21.67
N SER A 160 14.81 -0.13 21.84
CA SER A 160 14.00 0.88 21.17
C SER A 160 12.96 1.36 22.18
N ASN A 161 13.31 2.39 22.94
CA ASN A 161 12.50 2.92 24.04
C ASN A 161 11.28 3.75 23.57
N GLN A 162 11.17 4.01 22.27
CA GLN A 162 10.08 4.77 21.65
C GLN A 162 9.31 3.89 20.67
N THR A 163 8.06 4.27 20.43
CA THR A 163 7.28 3.67 19.35
C THR A 163 7.77 4.17 18.00
N GLY A 164 7.62 3.37 16.95
CA GLY A 164 8.06 3.74 15.61
C GLY A 164 9.55 3.52 15.36
N GLY A 165 10.18 2.58 16.09
CA GLY A 165 11.59 2.26 15.89
C GLY A 165 11.87 1.82 14.44
N THR A 166 12.79 2.50 13.76
CA THR A 166 13.24 2.11 12.41
C THR A 166 14.44 1.17 12.47
N ILE A 167 15.19 1.23 13.57
CA ILE A 167 16.35 0.40 13.90
C ILE A 167 16.49 0.36 15.43
N CYS A 168 17.05 -0.72 15.98
CA CYS A 168 17.37 -0.79 17.40
C CYS A 168 18.73 -0.17 17.70
N SER A 169 18.80 0.58 18.80
CA SER A 169 20.05 1.18 19.28
C SER A 169 20.80 0.16 20.14
N ILE A 170 22.12 0.07 19.97
CA ILE A 170 22.94 -0.82 20.79
C ILE A 170 22.96 -0.29 22.23
N CYS A 171 22.85 -1.18 23.21
CA CYS A 171 22.93 -0.80 24.62
C CYS A 171 24.32 -0.20 24.90
N PRO A 172 24.41 1.07 25.36
CA PRO A 172 25.68 1.71 25.61
C PRO A 172 26.47 1.01 26.73
N ALA A 173 27.80 1.04 26.63
CA ALA A 173 28.66 0.54 27.70
C ALA A 173 28.40 1.32 29.00
N GLY A 174 28.58 0.69 30.16
CA GLY A 174 28.18 1.26 31.45
C GLY A 174 26.67 1.24 31.74
N PHE A 175 25.85 0.82 30.78
CA PHE A 175 24.42 0.52 30.95
C PHE A 175 24.10 -0.95 30.66
N PHE A 176 22.93 -1.40 31.08
CA PHE A 176 22.36 -2.68 30.71
C PHE A 176 20.93 -2.53 30.20
N CYS A 177 20.56 -3.36 29.23
CA CYS A 177 19.26 -3.35 28.57
C CYS A 177 18.62 -4.73 28.68
N SER A 178 18.02 -5.03 29.83
CA SER A 178 17.32 -6.30 30.07
C SER A 178 15.93 -6.35 29.42
N ASP A 179 15.30 -5.18 29.24
CA ASP A 179 14.05 -5.01 28.53
C ASP A 179 14.29 -4.03 27.36
N PRO A 180 14.17 -4.48 26.10
CA PRO A 180 14.42 -3.62 24.94
C PRO A 180 13.40 -2.49 24.78
N ALA A 181 12.26 -2.52 25.49
CA ALA A 181 11.23 -1.49 25.43
C ALA A 181 11.48 -0.30 26.38
N LEU A 182 12.50 -0.38 27.22
CA LEU A 182 12.81 0.63 28.24
C LEU A 182 14.12 1.38 27.92
N ASP A 183 14.31 2.50 28.62
CA ASP A 183 15.59 3.21 28.62
C ASP A 183 16.70 2.34 29.21
N PRO A 184 17.94 2.44 28.69
CA PRO A 184 19.11 1.76 29.26
C PRO A 184 19.26 2.11 30.74
N ARG A 185 19.48 1.09 31.58
CA ARG A 185 19.65 1.25 33.02
C ARG A 185 21.13 1.28 33.38
N ILE A 186 21.52 2.24 34.21
CA ILE A 186 22.93 2.45 34.58
C ILE A 186 23.45 1.29 35.44
N CYS A 187 24.68 0.86 35.20
CA CYS A 187 25.40 0.00 36.13
C CYS A 187 25.89 0.81 37.33
N THR A 188 25.53 0.34 38.52
CA THR A 188 25.88 0.99 39.78
C THR A 188 27.32 0.67 40.19
N ARG A 189 27.85 1.42 41.16
CA ARG A 189 29.20 1.26 41.71
C ARG A 189 29.51 -0.21 42.02
N GLY A 190 30.73 -0.63 41.74
CA GLY A 190 31.17 -2.01 41.85
C GLY A 190 30.70 -2.95 40.75
N SER A 191 30.03 -2.43 39.71
CA SER A 191 29.69 -3.18 38.52
C SER A 191 30.06 -2.43 37.24
N PHE A 192 30.19 -3.18 36.15
CA PHE A 192 30.49 -2.66 34.82
C PHE A 192 29.69 -3.41 33.75
N SER A 193 29.61 -2.82 32.56
CA SER A 193 29.05 -3.49 31.39
C SER A 193 29.73 -3.02 30.11
N SER A 194 29.94 -3.97 29.19
CA SER A 194 30.38 -3.67 27.84
C SER A 194 29.21 -3.23 26.95
N LEU A 195 29.54 -2.66 25.79
CA LEU A 195 28.57 -2.37 24.73
C LEU A 195 27.72 -3.62 24.43
N GLY A 196 26.40 -3.44 24.36
CA GLY A 196 25.45 -4.51 24.08
C GLY A 196 25.12 -5.42 25.27
N SER A 197 25.47 -5.04 26.50
CA SER A 197 25.16 -5.88 27.66
C SER A 197 23.68 -5.84 28.06
N ILE A 198 23.16 -6.99 28.49
CA ILE A 198 21.80 -7.12 29.03
C ILE A 198 21.77 -7.19 30.57
N PHE A 199 22.95 -7.25 31.22
CA PHE A 199 23.11 -7.21 32.66
C PHE A 199 24.40 -6.47 33.07
N CYS A 200 24.49 -6.04 34.33
CA CYS A 200 25.74 -5.53 34.90
C CYS A 200 26.55 -6.68 35.50
N THR A 201 27.86 -6.66 35.27
CA THR A 201 28.79 -7.64 35.83
C THR A 201 29.53 -7.00 37.00
N SER A 202 29.57 -7.66 38.15
CA SER A 202 30.35 -7.18 39.29
C SER A 202 31.85 -7.18 38.97
N CYS A 203 32.59 -6.22 39.50
CA CYS A 203 34.03 -6.19 39.32
C CYS A 203 34.70 -7.44 39.94
N PRO A 204 35.58 -8.14 39.20
CA PRO A 204 36.32 -9.28 39.76
C PRO A 204 37.27 -8.83 40.86
N LEU A 205 37.65 -9.77 41.73
CA LEU A 205 38.59 -9.52 42.82
C LEU A 205 39.89 -8.86 42.33
N GLY A 206 40.36 -7.85 43.06
CA GLY A 206 41.52 -7.04 42.67
C GLY A 206 41.20 -5.92 41.68
N THR A 207 39.91 -5.73 41.33
CA THR A 207 39.43 -4.58 40.56
C THR A 207 38.23 -3.93 41.24
N TYR A 208 38.00 -2.65 40.99
CA TYR A 208 36.90 -1.88 41.56
C TYR A 208 36.31 -0.90 40.53
N SER A 209 35.12 -0.38 40.84
CA SER A 209 34.40 0.63 40.04
C SER A 209 33.81 1.68 40.98
N LYS A 210 34.47 2.84 41.06
CA LYS A 210 34.08 3.94 41.94
C LYS A 210 32.91 4.75 41.40
N ASP A 211 32.67 4.77 40.10
CA ASP A 211 31.63 5.58 39.48
C ASP A 211 30.48 4.70 38.97
N SER A 212 29.27 5.25 39.01
CA SER A 212 28.17 4.73 38.20
C SER A 212 28.49 5.01 36.72
N PHE A 213 28.04 4.17 35.79
CA PHE A 213 28.39 4.25 34.35
C PHE A 213 29.82 3.78 34.04
N THR A 214 30.23 2.63 34.59
CA THR A 214 31.57 2.09 34.36
C THR A 214 31.58 1.07 33.22
N GLU A 215 32.40 1.30 32.20
CA GLU A 215 32.55 0.41 31.03
C GLU A 215 33.53 -0.75 31.28
N ARG A 216 34.44 -0.58 32.25
CA ARG A 216 35.45 -1.58 32.66
C ARG A 216 35.91 -1.31 34.10
N CYS A 217 36.21 -2.35 34.86
CA CYS A 217 36.77 -2.18 36.20
C CYS A 217 38.23 -1.74 36.16
N VAL A 218 38.64 -1.02 37.20
CA VAL A 218 40.01 -0.50 37.37
C VAL A 218 40.74 -1.39 38.37
N PHE A 219 42.01 -1.71 38.11
CA PHE A 219 42.83 -2.47 39.06
C PHE A 219 43.09 -1.68 40.34
N CYS A 220 43.16 -2.40 41.47
CA CYS A 220 43.62 -1.81 42.72
C CYS A 220 45.04 -1.26 42.57
N PRO A 221 45.38 -0.13 43.22
CA PRO A 221 46.73 0.39 43.23
C PRO A 221 47.72 -0.64 43.77
N ALA A 222 48.96 -0.60 43.28
CA ALA A 222 50.00 -1.54 43.72
C ALA A 222 50.18 -1.49 45.25
N GLY A 223 50.10 -2.65 45.90
CA GLY A 223 50.19 -2.78 47.36
C GLY A 223 48.87 -2.66 48.12
N TYR A 224 47.74 -2.44 47.43
CA TYR A 224 46.40 -2.35 48.03
C TYR A 224 45.49 -3.48 47.52
N ALA A 225 44.64 -4.00 48.42
CA ALA A 225 43.57 -4.94 48.07
C ALA A 225 42.22 -4.23 48.17
N CYS A 226 41.36 -4.39 47.16
CA CYS A 226 39.97 -3.96 47.17
C CYS A 226 39.08 -5.20 47.31
N PRO A 227 38.73 -5.61 48.54
CA PRO A 227 37.87 -6.77 48.78
C PRO A 227 36.39 -6.48 48.47
N ASP A 228 35.95 -5.22 48.58
CA ASP A 228 34.65 -4.77 48.06
C ASP A 228 34.86 -4.11 46.69
N PRO A 229 34.17 -4.57 45.62
CA PRO A 229 34.29 -3.98 44.29
C PRO A 229 33.78 -2.52 44.20
N LYS A 230 33.04 -2.03 45.20
CA LYS A 230 32.53 -0.65 45.29
C LYS A 230 33.53 0.33 45.88
N ASP A 231 34.45 -0.18 46.69
CA ASP A 231 35.48 0.60 47.37
C ASP A 231 36.80 0.42 46.63
N GLY A 232 37.63 1.45 46.54
CA GLY A 232 38.94 1.31 45.92
C GLY A 232 39.92 2.36 46.36
#